data_AF-A0A940FXI2-F1
#
_entry.id   AF-A0A940FXI2-F1
#
_cell.length_a   1.000
_cell.length_b   1.000
_cell.length_c   1.000
_cell.angle_alpha   90.00
_cell.angle_beta   90.00
_cell.angle_gamma   90.00
#
_symmetry.space_group_name_H-M   'P 1'
#
loop_
_entity.id
_entity.type
_entity.pdbx_description
1 polymer ?
#
loop_
_entity_poly.entity_id
_entity_poly.type
_entity_poly.pdbx_seq_one_letter_code
_entity_poly.pdbx_strand_id
1 'polypeptide(L)'
;MPATFKRNILIGFGLSMFLLVVSSAASFISIRSLLSSAKWVDHTNQVIVELETINTQLLEIETNQRGYLLSDDERFLSPVQVNLIDIRNQLNKIKALTNDNIVQQDNANHLTRTIESRLDILNALIAAKKQGKPITPERIIKGKELMDDARLVVERMEEEERKLLIKRTQDLKKFSDFTPALIVIAALISLISTLVFYGRIISDFRQRLRLQDELQRKDLEISRRLNIIQSIAEKVSQGNYSIRVDDESRDVLGSLSGSLNKMSESLAYSFKSLADKEWLQAGVAGLSQQMVGEQDIEELCASVLNFATEYSGSSVGALYLYDEVRNDLVLKSSYSISAEQGKRIRVGDGIVGQSAQQKKILTVDGLSEKNFNLVSTAGNVVPASIIAI
;
A
#
# COMPACT_ATOMS: atom_id res chain seq x y z
N MET A 1 12.01 2.94 -1.79
CA MET A 1 10.53 2.91 -1.91
C MET A 1 10.17 2.27 -3.25
N PRO A 2 9.30 1.26 -3.32
CA PRO A 2 9.00 0.62 -4.59
C PRO A 2 8.32 1.61 -5.53
N ALA A 3 8.74 1.61 -6.80
CA ALA A 3 8.29 2.55 -7.82
C ALA A 3 6.77 2.55 -8.00
N THR A 4 6.09 1.45 -7.69
CA THR A 4 4.63 1.29 -7.81
C THR A 4 3.83 2.18 -6.87
N PHE A 5 4.27 2.41 -5.63
CA PHE A 5 3.56 3.25 -4.67
C PHE A 5 3.61 4.72 -5.05
N LYS A 6 4.83 5.23 -5.31
CA LYS A 6 5.02 6.61 -5.78
C LYS A 6 4.25 6.85 -7.09
N ARG A 7 4.30 5.90 -8.02
CA ARG A 7 3.55 5.95 -9.28
C ARG A 7 2.04 6.01 -9.07
N ASN A 8 1.47 5.18 -8.19
CA ASN A 8 0.04 5.18 -7.94
C ASN A 8 -0.43 6.49 -7.28
N ILE A 9 0.36 7.08 -6.39
CA ILE A 9 0.09 8.40 -5.80
C ILE A 9 0.15 9.48 -6.87
N LEU A 10 1.23 9.51 -7.66
CA LEU A 10 1.42 10.49 -8.73
C LEU A 10 0.31 10.42 -9.79
N ILE A 11 -0.10 9.22 -10.19
CA ILE A 11 -1.20 9.03 -11.15
C ILE A 11 -2.51 9.48 -10.53
N GLY A 12 -2.83 9.10 -9.29
CA GLY A 12 -4.10 9.43 -8.68
C GLY A 12 -4.28 10.91 -8.39
N PHE A 13 -3.27 11.52 -7.77
CA PHE A 13 -3.25 12.96 -7.53
C PHE A 13 -3.17 13.74 -8.85
N GLY A 14 -2.29 13.31 -9.77
CA GLY A 14 -2.12 13.94 -11.08
C GLY A 14 -3.40 13.90 -11.92
N LEU A 15 -4.11 12.78 -11.95
CA LEU A 15 -5.38 12.66 -12.66
C LEU A 15 -6.46 13.56 -12.05
N SER A 16 -6.56 13.59 -10.72
CA SER A 16 -7.54 14.43 -10.00
C SER A 16 -7.27 15.92 -10.22
N MET A 17 -6.00 16.32 -10.13
CA MET A 17 -5.55 17.68 -10.40
C MET A 17 -5.77 18.06 -11.87
N PHE A 18 -5.45 17.16 -12.80
CA PHE A 18 -5.66 17.37 -14.22
C PHE A 18 -7.15 17.58 -14.54
N LEU A 19 -8.04 16.76 -13.98
CA LEU A 19 -9.49 16.92 -14.12
C LEU A 19 -9.97 18.27 -13.58
N LEU A 20 -9.46 18.71 -12.43
CA LEU A 20 -9.81 20.03 -11.88
C LEU A 20 -9.34 21.18 -12.76
N VAL A 21 -8.11 21.11 -13.30
CA VAL A 21 -7.57 22.14 -14.18
C VAL A 21 -8.37 22.23 -15.49
N VAL A 22 -8.65 21.08 -16.11
CA VAL A 22 -9.46 21.01 -17.34
C VAL A 22 -10.87 21.54 -17.09
N SER A 23 -11.51 21.13 -15.99
CA SER A 23 -12.84 21.63 -15.62
C SER A 23 -12.84 23.13 -15.32
N SER A 24 -11.81 23.64 -14.65
CA SER A 24 -11.68 25.05 -14.32
C SER A 24 -11.51 25.89 -15.59
N ALA A 25 -10.66 25.44 -16.52
CA ALA A 25 -10.48 26.09 -17.81
C ALA A 25 -11.77 26.09 -18.65
N ALA A 26 -12.45 24.94 -18.74
CA ALA A 26 -13.73 24.83 -19.45
C ALA A 26 -14.81 25.74 -18.83
N SER A 27 -14.90 25.77 -17.50
CA SER A 27 -15.79 26.66 -16.75
C SER A 27 -15.49 28.14 -17.03
N PHE A 28 -14.22 28.54 -16.99
CA PHE A 28 -13.81 29.91 -17.27
C PHE A 28 -14.19 30.37 -18.68
N ILE A 29 -13.97 29.51 -19.69
CA ILE A 29 -14.38 29.77 -21.07
C ILE A 29 -15.91 29.91 -21.18
N SER A 30 -16.65 29.02 -20.50
CA SER A 30 -18.11 29.04 -20.52
C SER A 30 -18.69 30.28 -19.83
N ILE A 31 -18.16 30.67 -18.67
CA ILE A 31 -18.55 31.90 -17.96
C ILE A 31 -18.26 33.13 -18.80
N ARG A 32 -17.10 33.20 -19.46
CA ARG A 32 -16.80 34.31 -20.38
C ARG A 32 -17.80 34.36 -21.55
N SER A 33 -18.17 33.20 -22.10
CA SER A 33 -19.16 33.10 -23.18
C SER A 33 -20.56 33.53 -22.72
N LEU A 34 -20.95 33.19 -21.50
CA LEU A 34 -22.20 33.62 -20.87
C LEU A 34 -22.23 35.14 -20.68
N LEU A 35 -21.18 35.72 -20.10
CA LEU A 35 -21.08 37.18 -19.91
C LEU A 35 -21.08 37.93 -21.24
N SER A 36 -20.40 37.41 -22.27
CA SER A 36 -20.43 38.01 -23.60
C SER A 36 -21.83 37.92 -24.24
N SER A 37 -22.52 36.79 -24.09
CA SER A 37 -23.88 36.61 -24.60
C SER A 37 -24.86 37.56 -23.91
N ALA A 38 -24.70 37.75 -22.59
CA ALA A 38 -25.52 38.69 -21.82
C ALA A 38 -25.32 40.13 -22.29
N LYS A 39 -24.08 40.54 -22.58
CA LYS A 39 -23.80 41.85 -23.17
C LYS A 39 -24.47 42.05 -24.53
N TRP A 40 -24.51 41.02 -25.38
CA TRP A 40 -25.19 41.10 -26.68
C TRP A 40 -26.72 41.18 -26.56
N VAL A 41 -27.30 40.50 -25.58
CA VAL A 41 -28.73 40.62 -25.23
C VAL A 41 -29.04 42.04 -24.75
N ASP A 42 -28.22 42.58 -23.84
CA ASP A 42 -28.34 43.95 -23.35
C ASP A 42 -28.20 44.97 -24.48
N HIS A 43 -27.21 44.78 -25.37
CA HIS A 43 -27.01 45.63 -26.54
C HIS A 43 -28.24 45.66 -27.47
N THR A 44 -28.86 44.51 -27.78
CA THR A 44 -30.10 44.49 -28.57
C THR A 44 -31.23 45.24 -27.88
N ASN A 45 -31.39 45.06 -26.57
CA ASN A 45 -32.40 45.81 -25.82
C ASN A 45 -32.12 47.32 -25.86
N GLN A 46 -30.86 47.75 -25.79
CA GLN A 46 -30.49 49.16 -25.94
C GLN A 46 -30.93 49.71 -27.31
N VAL A 47 -30.67 48.99 -28.40
CA VAL A 47 -31.11 49.42 -29.76
C VAL A 47 -32.64 49.55 -29.84
N ILE A 48 -33.39 48.58 -29.30
CA ILE A 48 -34.86 48.62 -29.26
C ILE A 48 -35.34 49.85 -28.48
N VAL A 49 -34.76 50.15 -27.31
CA VAL A 49 -35.13 51.31 -26.49
C VAL A 49 -34.88 52.63 -27.23
N GLU A 50 -33.75 52.75 -27.95
CA GLU A 50 -33.46 53.95 -28.76
C GLU A 50 -34.47 54.11 -29.91
N LEU A 51 -34.88 53.01 -30.56
CA LEU A 51 -35.90 53.01 -31.61
C LEU A 51 -37.29 53.41 -31.09
N GLU A 52 -37.71 52.84 -29.95
CA GLU A 52 -38.97 53.19 -29.27
C GLU A 52 -38.98 54.67 -28.85
N THR A 53 -37.82 55.20 -28.43
CA THR A 53 -37.68 56.61 -28.06
C THR A 53 -37.81 57.53 -29.28
N ILE A 54 -37.17 57.20 -30.41
CA ILE A 54 -37.34 57.95 -31.67
C ILE A 54 -38.82 57.98 -32.07
N ASN A 55 -39.50 56.83 -32.04
CA ASN A 55 -40.92 56.77 -32.43
C ASN A 55 -41.79 57.68 -31.55
N THR A 56 -41.54 57.67 -30.23
CA THR A 56 -42.25 58.53 -29.26
C THR A 56 -41.99 60.01 -29.54
N GLN A 57 -40.73 60.40 -29.78
CA GLN A 57 -40.36 61.78 -30.08
C GLN A 57 -40.94 62.27 -31.41
N LEU A 58 -40.98 61.41 -32.44
CA LEU A 58 -41.61 61.74 -33.73
C LEU A 58 -43.12 62.01 -33.55
N LEU A 59 -43.82 61.21 -32.74
CA LEU A 59 -45.23 61.42 -32.41
C LEU A 59 -45.46 62.73 -31.64
N GLU A 60 -44.60 63.04 -30.66
CA GLU A 60 -44.66 64.30 -29.93
C GLU A 60 -44.41 65.51 -30.83
N ILE A 61 -43.44 65.43 -31.75
CA ILE A 61 -43.18 66.47 -32.75
C ILE A 61 -44.41 66.66 -33.64
N GLU A 62 -45.03 65.59 -34.12
CA GLU A 62 -46.23 65.65 -34.95
C GLU A 62 -47.40 66.31 -34.19
N THR A 63 -47.61 65.92 -32.94
CA THR A 63 -48.69 66.43 -32.08
C THR A 63 -48.50 67.91 -31.77
N ASN A 64 -47.30 68.30 -31.35
CA ASN A 64 -46.98 69.69 -31.04
C ASN A 64 -46.97 70.58 -32.28
N GLN A 65 -46.50 70.08 -33.43
CA GLN A 65 -46.61 70.79 -34.69
C GLN A 65 -48.08 71.10 -35.00
N ARG A 66 -48.98 70.12 -34.90
CA ARG A 66 -50.42 70.33 -35.14
C ARG A 66 -50.99 71.34 -34.17
N GLY A 67 -50.64 71.25 -32.88
CA GLY A 67 -51.02 72.23 -31.87
C GLY A 67 -50.66 73.65 -32.28
N TYR A 68 -49.39 73.89 -32.64
CA TYR A 68 -48.92 75.19 -33.11
C TYR A 68 -49.64 75.68 -34.38
N LEU A 69 -49.80 74.82 -35.39
CA LEU A 69 -50.45 75.21 -36.65
C LEU A 69 -51.93 75.58 -36.45
N LEU A 70 -52.60 74.99 -35.45
CA LEU A 70 -54.00 75.24 -35.10
C LEU A 70 -54.19 76.46 -34.18
N SER A 71 -53.36 76.63 -33.15
CA SER A 71 -53.57 77.64 -32.11
C SER A 71 -52.68 78.88 -32.22
N ASP A 72 -51.60 78.82 -33.00
CA ASP A 72 -50.53 79.84 -33.07
C ASP A 72 -49.79 80.05 -31.73
N ASP A 73 -49.93 79.13 -30.78
CA ASP A 73 -49.32 79.22 -29.45
C ASP A 73 -47.88 78.68 -29.46
N GLU A 74 -46.90 79.57 -29.27
CA GLU A 74 -45.47 79.22 -29.30
C GLU A 74 -45.05 78.21 -28.22
N ARG A 75 -45.87 77.97 -27.17
CA ARG A 75 -45.58 76.93 -26.17
C ARG A 75 -45.47 75.54 -26.78
N PHE A 76 -46.17 75.28 -27.89
CA PHE A 76 -46.04 74.03 -28.65
C PHE A 76 -44.70 73.90 -29.38
N LEU A 77 -43.96 75.00 -29.60
CA LEU A 77 -42.66 74.94 -30.30
C LEU A 77 -41.51 74.53 -29.39
N SER A 78 -41.62 74.71 -28.08
CA SER A 78 -40.55 74.37 -27.13
C SER A 78 -40.23 72.86 -27.11
N PRO A 79 -41.22 71.94 -26.96
CA PRO A 79 -40.95 70.50 -27.04
C PRO A 79 -40.40 70.06 -28.40
N VAL A 80 -40.84 70.69 -29.48
CA VAL A 80 -40.37 70.41 -30.83
C VAL A 80 -38.87 70.68 -30.96
N GLN A 81 -38.39 71.82 -30.44
CA GLN A 81 -36.98 72.18 -30.52
C GLN A 81 -36.07 71.25 -29.71
N VAL A 82 -36.54 70.78 -28.54
CA VAL A 82 -35.80 69.83 -27.71
C VAL A 82 -35.70 68.48 -28.42
N ASN A 83 -36.83 67.91 -28.84
CA ASN A 83 -36.86 66.60 -29.50
C ASN A 83 -36.07 66.57 -30.82
N LEU A 84 -35.99 67.70 -31.54
CA LEU A 84 -35.17 67.83 -32.75
C LEU A 84 -33.67 67.59 -32.51
N ILE A 85 -33.14 68.07 -31.38
CA ILE A 85 -31.72 67.88 -31.02
C ILE A 85 -31.49 66.43 -30.61
N ASP A 86 -32.41 65.89 -29.80
CA ASP A 86 -32.28 64.53 -29.26
C ASP A 86 -32.38 63.45 -30.34
N ILE A 87 -33.29 63.58 -31.32
CA ILE A 87 -33.44 62.62 -32.43
C ILE A 87 -32.13 62.50 -33.23
N ARG A 88 -31.44 63.62 -33.49
CA ARG A 88 -30.16 63.58 -34.24
C ARG A 88 -29.08 62.81 -33.46
N ASN A 89 -29.02 63.00 -32.15
CA ASN A 89 -28.09 62.27 -31.30
C ASN A 89 -28.44 60.78 -31.24
N GLN A 90 -29.73 60.43 -31.14
CA GLN A 90 -30.20 59.05 -31.15
C GLN A 90 -29.94 58.34 -32.47
N LEU A 91 -30.13 59.01 -33.61
CA LEU A 91 -29.81 58.44 -34.93
C LEU A 91 -28.33 58.09 -35.06
N ASN A 92 -27.44 58.95 -34.57
CA ASN A 92 -26.01 58.67 -34.53
C ASN A 92 -25.68 57.52 -33.58
N LYS A 93 -26.37 57.44 -32.44
CA LYS A 93 -26.21 56.36 -31.46
C LYS A 93 -26.67 55.02 -32.03
N ILE A 94 -27.83 54.96 -32.68
CA ILE A 94 -28.33 53.75 -33.35
C ILE A 94 -27.34 53.29 -34.41
N LYS A 95 -26.87 54.20 -35.29
CA LYS A 95 -25.84 53.87 -36.28
C LYS A 95 -24.57 53.31 -35.65
N ALA A 96 -24.13 53.85 -34.52
CA ALA A 96 -22.95 53.36 -33.81
C ALA A 96 -23.18 51.97 -33.19
N LEU A 97 -24.35 51.76 -32.57
CA LEU A 97 -24.73 50.48 -31.96
C LEU A 97 -24.89 49.39 -33.03
N THR A 98 -25.49 49.70 -34.18
CA THR A 98 -25.76 48.70 -35.23
C THR A 98 -24.62 48.52 -36.22
N ASN A 99 -23.38 48.90 -35.91
CA ASN A 99 -22.24 48.85 -36.83
C ASN A 99 -21.85 47.40 -37.21
N ASP A 100 -22.26 46.42 -36.41
CA ASP A 100 -22.05 44.99 -36.65
C ASP A 100 -23.02 44.40 -37.68
N ASN A 101 -24.08 45.12 -38.05
CA ASN A 101 -25.17 44.59 -38.88
C ASN A 101 -25.44 45.46 -40.12
N ILE A 102 -25.09 44.93 -41.29
CA ILE A 102 -25.24 45.60 -42.59
C ILE A 102 -26.72 45.98 -42.88
N VAL A 103 -27.66 45.10 -42.55
CA VAL A 103 -29.11 45.36 -42.78
C VAL A 103 -29.59 46.49 -41.88
N GLN A 104 -29.16 46.51 -40.62
CA GLN A 104 -29.50 47.60 -39.71
C GLN A 104 -28.84 48.92 -40.10
N GLN A 105 -27.60 48.90 -40.63
CA GLN A 105 -26.96 50.11 -41.16
C GLN A 105 -27.75 50.71 -42.32
N ASP A 106 -28.25 49.89 -43.25
CA ASP A 106 -29.06 50.36 -44.36
C ASP A 106 -30.37 50.98 -43.86
N ASN A 107 -31.08 50.28 -42.95
CA ASN A 107 -32.29 50.80 -42.33
C ASN A 107 -32.03 52.11 -41.54
N ALA A 108 -30.95 52.19 -40.77
CA ALA A 108 -30.59 53.39 -40.00
C ALA A 108 -30.26 54.58 -40.92
N ASN A 109 -29.61 54.33 -42.05
CA ASN A 109 -29.36 55.36 -43.07
C ASN A 109 -30.65 55.82 -43.75
N HIS A 110 -31.56 54.89 -44.07
CA HIS A 110 -32.87 55.23 -44.61
C HIS A 110 -33.68 56.07 -43.62
N LEU A 111 -33.77 55.63 -42.35
CA LEU A 111 -34.44 56.34 -41.27
C LEU A 111 -33.89 57.75 -41.09
N THR A 112 -32.55 57.91 -41.14
CA THR A 112 -31.90 59.23 -41.04
C THR A 112 -32.39 60.16 -42.15
N ARG A 113 -32.39 59.70 -43.41
CA ARG A 113 -32.82 60.52 -44.57
C ARG A 113 -34.30 60.87 -44.49
N THR A 114 -35.16 59.92 -44.09
CA THR A 114 -36.60 60.14 -43.93
C THR A 114 -36.89 61.15 -42.83
N ILE A 115 -36.22 61.02 -41.69
CA ILE A 115 -36.35 61.98 -40.58
C ILE A 115 -35.84 63.36 -41.00
N GLU A 116 -34.64 63.49 -41.58
CA GLU A 116 -34.10 64.78 -42.04
C GLU A 116 -35.06 65.48 -43.00
N SER A 117 -35.59 64.76 -44.00
CA SER A 117 -36.60 65.28 -44.93
C SER A 117 -37.87 65.76 -44.19
N ARG A 118 -38.25 65.06 -43.12
CA ARG A 118 -39.43 65.40 -42.32
C ARG A 118 -39.20 66.64 -41.44
N LEU A 119 -37.98 66.81 -40.93
CA LEU A 119 -37.57 68.00 -40.18
C LEU A 119 -37.52 69.23 -41.10
N ASP A 120 -37.11 69.09 -42.35
CA ASP A 120 -37.13 70.18 -43.33
C ASP A 120 -38.56 70.67 -43.60
N ILE A 121 -39.51 69.74 -43.78
CA ILE A 121 -40.93 70.09 -43.94
C ILE A 121 -41.48 70.76 -42.68
N LEU A 122 -41.14 70.25 -41.49
CA LEU A 122 -41.55 70.84 -40.21
C LEU A 122 -41.08 72.29 -40.10
N ASN A 123 -39.78 72.54 -40.33
CA ASN A 123 -39.19 73.88 -40.27
C ASN A 123 -39.82 74.81 -41.31
N ALA A 124 -40.07 74.33 -42.52
CA ALA A 124 -40.73 75.10 -43.57
C ALA A 124 -42.19 75.46 -43.23
N LEU A 125 -42.91 74.57 -42.52
CA LEU A 125 -44.28 74.81 -42.05
C LEU A 125 -44.31 75.82 -40.90
N ILE A 126 -43.41 75.70 -39.93
CA ILE A 126 -43.28 76.66 -38.82
C ILE A 126 -42.92 78.05 -39.38
N ALA A 127 -41.95 78.13 -40.30
CA ALA A 127 -41.55 79.39 -40.92
C ALA A 127 -42.68 80.03 -41.74
N ALA A 128 -43.44 79.23 -42.50
CA ALA A 128 -44.60 79.73 -43.25
C ALA A 128 -45.68 80.28 -42.32
N LYS A 129 -46.00 79.57 -41.23
CA LYS A 129 -46.96 80.01 -40.20
C LYS A 129 -46.52 81.33 -39.56
N LYS A 130 -45.25 81.44 -39.14
CA LYS A 130 -44.68 82.68 -38.56
C LYS A 130 -44.72 83.89 -39.51
N GLN A 131 -44.63 83.65 -40.82
CA GLN A 131 -44.69 84.70 -41.84
C GLN A 131 -46.12 85.02 -42.32
N GLY A 132 -47.15 84.39 -41.73
CA GLY A 132 -48.54 84.54 -42.16
C GLY A 132 -48.83 83.98 -43.56
N LYS A 133 -47.95 83.12 -44.09
CA LYS A 133 -48.14 82.48 -45.41
C LYS A 133 -49.15 81.34 -45.31
N PRO A 134 -49.96 81.10 -46.35
CA PRO A 134 -50.90 79.99 -46.36
C PRO A 134 -50.15 78.65 -46.29
N ILE A 135 -50.64 77.75 -45.45
CA ILE A 135 -50.12 76.38 -45.35
C ILE A 135 -50.75 75.55 -46.46
N THR A 136 -49.93 74.98 -47.34
CA THR A 136 -50.43 74.11 -48.40
C THR A 136 -50.76 72.71 -47.87
N PRO A 137 -51.94 72.14 -48.21
CA PRO A 137 -52.27 70.76 -47.83
C PRO A 137 -51.23 69.74 -48.28
N GLU A 138 -50.60 69.97 -49.43
CA GLU A 138 -49.52 69.13 -49.98
C GLU A 138 -48.35 68.94 -48.99
N ARG A 139 -47.93 70.00 -48.29
CA ARG A 139 -46.83 69.90 -47.30
C ARG A 139 -47.25 69.11 -46.06
N ILE A 140 -48.51 69.22 -45.64
CA ILE A 140 -49.05 68.45 -44.52
C ILE A 140 -49.13 66.96 -44.89
N ILE A 141 -49.66 66.66 -46.08
CA ILE A 141 -49.75 65.29 -46.61
C ILE A 141 -48.35 64.69 -46.73
N LYS A 142 -47.39 65.43 -47.30
CA LYS A 142 -46.01 64.94 -47.42
C LYS A 142 -45.34 64.69 -46.07
N GLY A 143 -45.61 65.55 -45.08
CA GLY A 143 -45.15 65.35 -43.71
C GLY A 143 -45.75 64.09 -43.06
N LYS A 144 -47.00 63.74 -43.37
CA LYS A 144 -47.63 62.49 -42.94
C LYS A 144 -46.99 61.28 -43.62
N GLU A 145 -46.78 61.32 -44.95
CA GLU A 145 -46.12 60.22 -45.68
C GLU A 145 -44.74 59.88 -45.11
N LEU A 146 -43.91 60.90 -44.81
CA LEU A 146 -42.60 60.69 -44.21
C LEU A 146 -42.67 60.15 -42.76
N MET A 147 -43.73 60.50 -42.01
CA MET A 147 -43.95 59.94 -40.68
C MET A 147 -44.35 58.47 -40.75
N ASP A 148 -45.24 58.12 -41.69
CA ASP A 148 -45.64 56.73 -41.92
C ASP A 148 -44.43 55.89 -42.38
N ASP A 149 -43.59 56.41 -43.28
CA ASP A 149 -42.34 55.76 -43.72
C ASP A 149 -41.34 55.59 -42.56
N ALA A 150 -41.12 56.64 -41.75
CA ALA A 150 -40.23 56.55 -40.60
C ALA A 150 -40.70 55.48 -39.60
N ARG A 151 -42.00 55.38 -39.32
CA ARG A 151 -42.58 54.34 -38.45
C ARG A 151 -42.38 52.95 -39.02
N LEU A 152 -42.58 52.76 -40.32
CA LEU A 152 -42.37 51.46 -40.97
C LEU A 152 -40.90 51.03 -40.91
N VAL A 153 -39.95 51.96 -41.05
CA VAL A 153 -38.53 51.66 -40.92
C VAL A 153 -38.18 51.31 -39.47
N VAL A 154 -38.68 52.06 -38.49
CA VAL A 154 -38.49 51.75 -37.06
C VAL A 154 -39.04 50.37 -36.72
N GLU A 155 -40.26 50.04 -37.14
CA GLU A 155 -40.89 48.73 -36.92
C GLU A 155 -40.05 47.60 -37.53
N ARG A 156 -39.52 47.80 -38.74
CA ARG A 156 -38.63 46.82 -39.39
C ARG A 156 -37.33 46.64 -38.61
N MET A 157 -36.72 47.73 -38.12
CA MET A 157 -35.50 47.66 -37.31
C MET A 157 -35.75 46.94 -35.97
N GLU A 158 -36.89 47.21 -35.32
CA GLU A 158 -37.29 46.52 -34.10
C GLU A 158 -37.55 45.03 -34.33
N GLU A 159 -38.20 44.66 -35.43
CA GLU A 159 -38.46 43.26 -35.76
C GLU A 159 -37.15 42.48 -35.97
N GLU A 160 -36.17 43.08 -36.66
CA GLU A 160 -34.85 42.48 -36.83
C GLU A 160 -34.10 42.35 -35.48
N GLU A 161 -34.15 43.36 -34.62
CA GLU A 161 -33.58 43.25 -33.27
C GLU A 161 -34.29 42.19 -32.43
N ARG A 162 -35.62 42.07 -32.49
CA ARG A 162 -36.38 41.03 -31.76
C ARG A 162 -36.01 39.63 -32.25
N LYS A 163 -35.78 39.44 -33.56
CA LYS A 163 -35.27 38.16 -34.10
C LYS A 163 -33.89 37.83 -33.56
N LEU A 164 -32.98 38.81 -33.55
CA LEU A 164 -31.64 38.65 -32.96
C LEU A 164 -31.69 38.37 -31.47
N LEU A 165 -32.58 39.03 -30.74
CA LEU A 165 -32.78 38.85 -29.30
C LEU A 165 -33.16 37.41 -28.96
N ILE A 166 -34.09 36.82 -29.71
CA ILE A 166 -34.51 35.42 -29.50
C ILE A 166 -33.31 34.48 -29.65
N LYS A 167 -32.50 34.65 -30.71
CA LYS A 167 -31.30 33.85 -30.94
C LYS A 167 -30.26 34.03 -29.83
N ARG A 168 -29.94 35.28 -29.48
CA ARG A 168 -28.96 35.64 -28.43
C ARG A 168 -29.40 35.13 -27.05
N THR A 169 -30.70 35.15 -26.75
CA THR A 169 -31.27 34.63 -25.51
C THR A 169 -31.20 33.10 -25.45
N GLN A 170 -31.46 32.41 -26.56
CA GLN A 170 -31.29 30.95 -26.62
C GLN A 170 -29.84 30.53 -26.40
N ASP A 171 -28.89 31.24 -27.00
CA ASP A 171 -27.47 30.95 -26.79
C ASP A 171 -27.03 31.23 -25.35
N LEU A 172 -27.50 32.33 -24.75
CA LEU A 172 -27.30 32.61 -23.32
C LEU A 172 -27.86 31.49 -22.43
N LYS A 173 -29.07 30.99 -22.73
CA LYS A 173 -29.72 29.93 -21.96
C LYS A 173 -28.93 28.61 -22.01
N LYS A 174 -28.40 28.23 -23.17
CA LYS A 174 -27.51 27.06 -23.28
C LYS A 174 -26.34 27.17 -22.30
N PHE A 175 -25.64 28.29 -22.26
CA PHE A 175 -24.53 28.45 -21.32
C PHE A 175 -24.99 28.50 -19.86
N SER A 176 -26.13 29.15 -19.57
CA SER A 176 -26.66 29.27 -18.21
C SER A 176 -27.03 27.93 -17.59
N ASP A 177 -27.62 27.01 -18.36
CA ASP A 177 -28.09 25.73 -17.84
C ASP A 177 -26.97 24.69 -17.77
N PHE A 178 -26.09 24.63 -18.77
CA PHE A 178 -25.04 23.60 -18.84
C PHE A 178 -23.80 23.91 -17.98
N THR A 179 -23.43 25.18 -17.81
CA THR A 179 -22.18 25.55 -17.12
C THR A 179 -22.16 25.10 -15.65
N PRO A 180 -23.20 25.37 -14.82
CA PRO A 180 -23.21 24.93 -13.44
C PRO A 180 -23.19 23.41 -13.30
N ALA A 181 -23.95 22.71 -14.16
CA ALA A 181 -24.00 21.25 -14.17
C ALA A 181 -22.62 20.64 -14.47
N LEU A 182 -21.89 21.16 -15.46
CA LEU A 182 -20.53 20.70 -15.78
C LEU A 182 -19.58 20.87 -14.59
N ILE A 183 -19.61 22.02 -13.92
CA ILE A 183 -18.77 22.30 -12.74
C ILE A 183 -19.08 21.33 -11.61
N VAL A 184 -20.36 21.12 -11.30
CA VAL A 184 -20.79 20.22 -10.22
C VAL A 184 -20.39 18.77 -10.53
N ILE A 185 -20.62 18.30 -11.76
CA ILE A 185 -20.26 16.94 -12.18
C ILE A 185 -18.74 16.74 -12.09
N ALA A 186 -17.94 17.68 -12.60
CA ALA A 186 -16.49 17.59 -12.54
C ALA A 186 -15.95 17.63 -11.10
N ALA A 187 -16.54 18.46 -10.23
CA ALA A 187 -16.20 18.50 -8.82
C ALA A 187 -16.51 17.17 -8.12
N LEU A 188 -17.67 16.56 -8.41
CA LEU A 188 -18.04 15.25 -7.87
C LEU A 188 -17.10 14.14 -8.36
N ILE A 189 -16.77 14.10 -9.66
CA ILE A 189 -15.82 13.13 -10.22
C ILE A 189 -14.45 13.27 -9.57
N SER A 190 -13.99 14.51 -9.37
CA SER A 190 -12.71 14.78 -8.70
C SER A 190 -12.73 14.36 -7.23
N LEU A 191 -13.82 14.63 -6.50
CA LEU A 191 -14.00 14.23 -5.12
C LEU A 191 -14.02 12.70 -4.97
N ILE A 192 -14.79 12.01 -5.81
CA ILE A 192 -14.88 10.54 -5.82
C ILE A 192 -13.52 9.94 -6.15
N SER A 193 -12.84 10.45 -7.18
CA SER A 193 -11.48 10.00 -7.54
C SER A 193 -10.53 10.16 -6.35
N THR A 194 -10.55 11.33 -5.69
CA THR A 194 -9.72 11.62 -4.52
C THR A 194 -9.98 10.63 -3.38
N LEU A 195 -11.25 10.35 -3.07
CA LEU A 195 -11.64 9.39 -2.02
C LEU A 195 -11.16 7.97 -2.34
N VAL A 196 -11.34 7.51 -3.59
CA VAL A 196 -10.88 6.19 -4.04
C VAL A 196 -9.37 6.08 -3.94
N PHE A 197 -8.62 7.09 -4.39
CA PHE A 197 -7.16 7.10 -4.30
C PHE A 197 -6.68 7.18 -2.85
N TYR A 198 -7.29 8.01 -2.02
CA TYR A 198 -6.99 8.10 -0.60
C TYR A 198 -7.17 6.75 0.10
N GLY A 199 -8.31 6.09 -0.12
CA GLY A 199 -8.57 4.74 0.40
C GLY A 199 -7.55 3.70 -0.09
N ARG A 200 -7.19 3.75 -1.38
CA ARG A 200 -6.16 2.86 -1.95
C ARG A 200 -4.78 3.09 -1.34
N ILE A 201 -4.39 4.34 -1.11
CA ILE A 201 -3.12 4.71 -0.47
C ILE A 201 -3.07 4.17 0.95
N ILE A 202 -4.14 4.35 1.73
CA ILE A 202 -4.23 3.83 3.10
C ILE A 202 -4.16 2.30 3.11
N SER A 203 -4.81 1.63 2.15
CA SER A 203 -4.73 0.18 2.02
C SER A 203 -3.29 -0.28 1.74
N ASP A 204 -2.59 0.34 0.78
CA ASP A 204 -1.19 0.01 0.47
C ASP A 204 -0.28 0.28 1.68
N PHE A 205 -0.49 1.40 2.39
CA PHE A 205 0.27 1.74 3.58
C PHE A 205 0.06 0.72 4.70
N ARG A 206 -1.18 0.29 4.96
CA ARG A 206 -1.48 -0.76 5.95
C ARG A 206 -0.86 -2.11 5.59
N GLN A 207 -0.83 -2.48 4.30
CA GLN A 207 -0.14 -3.69 3.84
C GLN A 207 1.36 -3.62 4.12
N ARG A 208 2.00 -2.47 3.89
CA ARG A 208 3.42 -2.27 4.18
C ARG A 208 3.75 -2.39 5.66
N LEU A 209 2.92 -1.79 6.52
CA LEU A 209 3.09 -1.89 7.96
C LEU A 209 3.02 -3.35 8.44
N ARG A 210 2.10 -4.15 7.90
CA ARG A 210 2.00 -5.59 8.22
C ARG A 210 3.24 -6.36 7.77
N LEU A 211 3.72 -6.12 6.55
CA LEU A 211 4.94 -6.77 6.04
C LEU A 211 6.19 -6.40 6.86
N GLN A 212 6.28 -5.15 7.34
CA GLN A 212 7.36 -4.74 8.24
C GLN A 212 7.27 -5.42 9.61
N ASP A 213 6.08 -5.52 10.20
CA ASP A 213 5.89 -6.24 11.47
C ASP A 213 6.24 -7.73 11.32
N GLU A 214 5.84 -8.36 10.22
CA GLU A 214 6.17 -9.76 9.93
C GLU A 214 7.67 -9.99 9.78
N LEU A 215 8.37 -9.09 9.06
CA LEU A 215 9.84 -9.13 8.95
C LEU A 215 10.52 -8.95 10.30
N GLN A 216 10.09 -7.98 11.12
CA GLN A 216 10.66 -7.77 12.45
C GLN A 216 10.46 -8.97 13.37
N ARG A 217 9.28 -9.62 13.33
CA ARG A 217 9.02 -10.84 14.10
C ARG A 217 9.92 -11.98 13.67
N LYS A 218 10.12 -12.17 12.36
CA LYS A 218 11.05 -13.16 11.81
C LYS A 218 12.49 -12.89 12.25
N ASP A 219 12.94 -11.63 12.21
CA ASP A 219 14.30 -11.25 12.66
C ASP A 219 14.50 -11.52 14.15
N LEU A 220 13.50 -11.20 14.99
CA LEU A 220 13.53 -11.49 16.43
C LEU A 220 13.51 -12.99 16.71
N GLU A 221 12.72 -13.76 15.97
CA GLU A 221 12.69 -15.21 16.07
C GLU A 221 14.03 -15.83 15.71
N ILE A 222 14.62 -15.45 14.57
CA ILE A 222 15.95 -15.88 14.12
C ILE A 222 17.01 -15.54 15.18
N SER A 223 17.00 -14.31 15.69
CA SER A 223 17.95 -13.86 16.72
C SER A 223 17.82 -14.68 18.01
N ARG A 224 16.59 -15.00 18.44
CA ARG A 224 16.35 -15.86 19.61
C ARG A 224 16.91 -17.26 19.40
N ARG A 225 16.64 -17.89 18.25
CA ARG A 225 17.14 -19.24 17.93
C ARG A 225 18.66 -19.28 17.83
N LEU A 226 19.27 -18.26 17.22
CA LEU A 226 20.72 -18.10 17.17
C LEU A 226 21.35 -18.04 18.56
N ASN A 227 20.76 -17.27 19.49
CA ASN A 227 21.25 -17.20 20.87
C ASN A 227 21.19 -18.57 21.59
N ILE A 228 20.15 -19.37 21.34
CA ILE A 228 20.03 -20.73 21.91
C ILE A 228 21.12 -21.64 21.35
N ILE A 229 21.30 -21.66 20.02
CA ILE A 229 22.33 -22.46 19.36
C ILE A 229 23.72 -22.04 19.84
N GLN A 230 24.00 -20.73 19.95
CA GLN A 230 25.27 -20.21 20.46
C GLN A 230 25.52 -20.65 21.91
N SER A 231 24.50 -20.56 22.78
CA SER A 231 24.62 -20.98 24.19
C SER A 231 24.90 -22.48 24.32
N ILE A 232 24.29 -23.31 23.47
CA ILE A 232 24.53 -24.77 23.47
C ILE A 232 25.91 -25.07 22.90
N ALA A 233 26.33 -24.43 21.81
CA ALA A 233 27.67 -24.59 21.27
C ALA A 233 28.75 -24.22 22.30
N GLU A 234 28.55 -23.16 23.08
CA GLU A 234 29.45 -22.76 24.16
C GLU A 234 29.54 -23.84 25.26
N LYS A 235 28.41 -24.37 25.72
CA LYS A 235 28.38 -25.46 26.71
C LYS A 235 29.02 -26.75 26.18
N VAL A 236 28.88 -27.06 24.89
CA VAL A 236 29.54 -28.20 24.23
C VAL A 236 31.05 -27.99 24.20
N SER A 237 31.52 -26.78 23.90
CA SER A 237 32.94 -26.39 23.97
C SER A 237 33.51 -26.57 25.39
N GLN A 238 32.71 -26.27 26.42
CA GLN A 238 33.07 -26.45 27.84
C GLN A 238 32.99 -27.91 28.34
N GLY A 239 32.73 -28.88 27.46
CA GLY A 239 32.74 -30.31 27.81
C GLY A 239 31.38 -30.91 28.17
N ASN A 240 30.28 -30.15 28.09
CA ASN A 240 28.94 -30.69 28.33
C ASN A 240 28.33 -31.23 27.04
N TYR A 241 28.59 -32.51 26.74
CA TYR A 241 28.13 -33.16 25.50
C TYR A 241 26.73 -33.78 25.58
N SER A 242 26.03 -33.67 26.71
CA SER A 242 24.71 -34.30 26.90
C SER A 242 23.54 -33.39 26.53
N ILE A 243 23.79 -32.10 26.34
CA ILE A 243 22.76 -31.13 25.94
C ILE A 243 22.45 -31.24 24.44
N ARG A 244 21.19 -30.96 24.09
CA ARG A 244 20.72 -30.99 22.70
C ARG A 244 19.89 -29.75 22.41
N VAL A 245 19.94 -29.30 21.16
CA VAL A 245 19.01 -28.30 20.64
C VAL A 245 17.73 -29.01 20.21
N ASP A 246 16.59 -28.59 20.73
CA ASP A 246 15.28 -29.03 20.28
C ASP A 246 14.72 -28.01 19.28
N ASP A 247 15.09 -28.20 18.00
CA ASP A 247 14.57 -27.42 16.88
C ASP A 247 14.27 -28.35 15.70
N GLU A 248 12.98 -28.67 15.52
CA GLU A 248 12.49 -29.53 14.44
C GLU A 248 12.28 -28.80 13.10
N SER A 249 12.67 -27.53 13.02
CA SER A 249 12.45 -26.72 11.83
C SER A 249 13.24 -27.24 10.64
N ARG A 250 12.62 -27.26 9.46
CA ARG A 250 13.28 -27.67 8.20
C ARG A 250 13.98 -26.50 7.50
N ASP A 251 14.48 -25.53 8.26
CA ASP A 251 15.18 -24.37 7.76
C ASP A 251 16.70 -24.46 8.03
N VAL A 252 17.44 -23.41 7.66
CA VAL A 252 18.90 -23.36 7.82
C VAL A 252 19.28 -23.54 9.30
N LEU A 253 18.54 -22.93 10.23
CA LEU A 253 18.85 -23.02 11.66
C LEU A 253 18.52 -24.41 12.23
N GLY A 254 17.43 -25.04 11.82
CA GLY A 254 17.15 -26.41 12.23
C GLY A 254 18.17 -27.42 11.68
N SER A 255 18.67 -27.23 10.46
CA SER A 255 19.77 -28.05 9.93
C SER A 255 21.09 -27.86 10.69
N LEU A 256 21.36 -26.63 11.15
CA LEU A 256 22.50 -26.30 12.00
C LEU A 256 22.35 -26.95 13.38
N SER A 257 21.18 -26.87 13.99
CA SER A 257 20.83 -27.55 15.25
C SER A 257 21.03 -29.07 15.15
N GLY A 258 20.57 -29.69 14.06
CA GLY A 258 20.78 -31.11 13.80
C GLY A 258 22.27 -31.48 13.64
N SER A 259 23.05 -30.64 12.95
CA SER A 259 24.49 -30.83 12.81
C SER A 259 25.23 -30.67 14.14
N LEU A 260 24.84 -29.68 14.95
CA LEU A 260 25.38 -29.47 16.30
C LEU A 260 25.09 -30.68 17.21
N ASN A 261 23.86 -31.19 17.18
CA ASN A 261 23.47 -32.39 17.95
C ASN A 261 24.31 -33.62 17.55
N LYS A 262 24.50 -33.86 16.25
CA LYS A 262 25.36 -34.95 15.74
C LYS A 262 26.82 -34.78 16.16
N MET A 263 27.33 -33.55 16.17
CA MET A 263 28.68 -33.24 16.64
C MET A 263 28.80 -33.54 18.14
N SER A 264 27.86 -33.08 18.97
CA SER A 264 27.84 -33.36 20.40
C SER A 264 27.74 -34.85 20.71
N GLU A 265 26.95 -35.61 19.94
CA GLU A 265 26.87 -37.07 20.06
C GLU A 265 28.20 -37.75 19.69
N SER A 266 28.81 -37.35 18.58
CA SER A 266 30.10 -37.90 18.13
C SER A 266 31.22 -37.61 19.15
N LEU A 267 31.23 -36.41 19.74
CA LEU A 267 32.16 -36.04 20.81
C LEU A 267 31.89 -36.86 22.07
N ALA A 268 30.64 -36.97 22.53
CA ALA A 268 30.28 -37.79 23.69
C ALA A 268 30.75 -39.24 23.54
N TYR A 269 30.52 -39.83 22.36
CA TYR A 269 30.98 -41.17 22.03
C TYR A 269 32.52 -41.26 22.04
N SER A 270 33.21 -40.29 21.42
CA SER A 270 34.67 -40.25 21.33
C SER A 270 35.32 -40.14 22.71
N PHE A 271 34.83 -39.25 23.58
CA PHE A 271 35.35 -39.10 24.93
C PHE A 271 35.05 -40.32 25.81
N LYS A 272 33.87 -40.93 25.69
CA LYS A 272 33.58 -42.19 26.37
C LYS A 272 34.52 -43.30 25.93
N SER A 273 34.70 -43.47 24.62
CA SER A 273 35.61 -44.48 24.07
C SER A 273 37.06 -44.22 24.47
N LEU A 274 37.47 -42.95 24.58
CA LEU A 274 38.80 -42.58 25.07
C LEU A 274 38.96 -42.94 26.55
N ALA A 275 37.98 -42.60 27.39
CA ALA A 275 37.98 -42.96 28.81
C ALA A 275 38.02 -44.48 29.03
N ASP A 276 37.25 -45.24 28.26
CA ASP A 276 37.24 -46.71 28.31
C ASP A 276 38.62 -47.29 27.93
N LYS A 277 39.30 -46.68 26.93
CA LYS A 277 40.67 -47.08 26.53
C LYS A 277 41.71 -46.71 27.58
N GLU A 278 41.64 -45.51 28.14
CA GLU A 278 42.55 -45.07 29.20
C GLU A 278 42.42 -45.95 30.44
N TRP A 279 41.19 -46.31 30.82
CA TRP A 279 40.92 -47.26 31.89
C TRP A 279 41.55 -48.63 31.58
N LEU A 280 41.31 -49.20 30.39
CA LEU A 280 41.89 -50.50 30.03
C LEU A 280 43.43 -50.47 30.04
N GLN A 281 44.04 -49.42 29.48
CA GLN A 281 45.50 -49.26 29.44
C GLN A 281 46.09 -49.12 30.85
N ALA A 282 45.46 -48.33 31.72
CA ALA A 282 45.89 -48.20 33.11
C ALA A 282 45.77 -49.54 33.86
N GLY A 283 44.69 -50.29 33.64
CA GLY A 283 44.50 -51.63 34.19
C GLY A 283 45.57 -52.62 33.74
N VAL A 284 45.87 -52.67 32.44
CA VAL A 284 46.93 -53.54 31.89
C VAL A 284 48.30 -53.14 32.42
N ALA A 285 48.62 -51.84 32.47
CA ALA A 285 49.89 -51.37 33.00
C ALA A 285 50.05 -51.70 34.50
N GLY A 286 48.99 -51.48 35.29
CA GLY A 286 48.96 -51.84 36.71
C GLY A 286 49.12 -53.34 36.93
N LEU A 287 48.42 -54.17 36.15
CA LEU A 287 48.55 -55.61 36.22
C LEU A 287 49.95 -56.08 35.82
N SER A 288 50.50 -55.53 34.73
CA SER A 288 51.87 -55.83 34.29
C SER A 288 52.89 -55.48 35.36
N GLN A 289 52.71 -54.37 36.09
CA GLN A 289 53.60 -53.99 37.18
C GLN A 289 53.56 -55.00 38.34
N GLN A 290 52.38 -55.56 38.66
CA GLN A 290 52.24 -56.62 39.67
C GLN A 290 52.87 -57.94 39.22
N MET A 291 52.97 -58.18 37.91
CA MET A 291 53.55 -59.39 37.34
C MET A 291 55.08 -59.34 37.16
N VAL A 292 55.72 -58.18 37.35
CA VAL A 292 57.16 -58.00 37.15
C VAL A 292 57.93 -58.32 38.43
N GLY A 293 58.83 -59.30 38.34
CA GLY A 293 59.72 -59.71 39.43
C GLY A 293 60.02 -61.21 39.41
N GLU A 294 60.87 -61.67 40.32
CA GLU A 294 61.12 -63.10 40.55
C GLU A 294 60.18 -63.57 41.66
N GLN A 295 58.91 -63.83 41.30
CA GLN A 295 57.87 -64.30 42.22
C GLN A 295 57.61 -65.79 42.02
N ASP A 296 57.29 -66.50 43.10
CA ASP A 296 56.79 -67.88 43.01
C ASP A 296 55.42 -67.87 42.31
N ILE A 297 55.11 -68.91 41.56
CA ILE A 297 53.93 -69.01 40.72
C ILE A 297 52.63 -68.89 41.54
N GLU A 298 52.65 -69.31 42.81
CA GLU A 298 51.52 -69.18 43.72
C GLU A 298 51.32 -67.73 44.20
N GLU A 299 52.41 -67.01 44.50
CA GLU A 299 52.37 -65.59 44.89
C GLU A 299 51.97 -64.69 43.71
N LEU A 300 52.46 -65.00 42.50
CA LEU A 300 52.09 -64.31 41.26
C LEU A 300 50.59 -64.50 40.97
N CYS A 301 50.09 -65.73 41.07
CA CYS A 301 48.67 -66.04 40.88
C CYS A 301 47.77 -65.30 41.89
N ALA A 302 48.21 -65.19 43.14
CA ALA A 302 47.52 -64.41 44.16
C ALA A 302 47.50 -62.91 43.84
N SER A 303 48.65 -62.35 43.46
CA SER A 303 48.79 -60.92 43.16
C SER A 303 47.98 -60.50 41.93
N VAL A 304 48.01 -61.30 40.86
CA VAL A 304 47.22 -61.10 39.64
C VAL A 304 45.73 -61.15 39.94
N LEU A 305 45.28 -62.16 40.69
CA LEU A 305 43.86 -62.30 41.01
C LEU A 305 43.37 -61.13 41.88
N ASN A 306 44.11 -60.77 42.94
CA ASN A 306 43.76 -59.67 43.83
C ASN A 306 43.63 -58.35 43.06
N PHE A 307 44.62 -58.03 42.23
CA PHE A 307 44.59 -56.81 41.41
C PHE A 307 43.41 -56.81 40.44
N ALA A 308 43.18 -57.91 39.72
CA ALA A 308 42.08 -58.00 38.77
C ALA A 308 40.71 -57.87 39.45
N THR A 309 40.52 -58.50 40.62
CA THR A 309 39.27 -58.38 41.38
C THR A 309 39.07 -56.97 41.94
N GLU A 310 40.11 -56.34 42.47
CA GLU A 310 40.02 -54.99 43.03
C GLU A 310 39.82 -53.93 41.95
N TYR A 311 40.55 -54.02 40.83
CA TYR A 311 40.48 -53.06 39.72
C TYR A 311 39.15 -53.12 38.96
N SER A 312 38.58 -54.32 38.80
CA SER A 312 37.25 -54.50 38.21
C SER A 312 36.09 -54.28 39.18
N GLY A 313 36.38 -54.11 40.49
CA GLY A 313 35.36 -54.06 41.54
C GLY A 313 34.60 -55.38 41.75
N SER A 314 35.16 -56.50 41.28
CA SER A 314 34.56 -57.83 41.40
C SER A 314 34.64 -58.33 42.84
N SER A 315 33.50 -58.79 43.39
CA SER A 315 33.44 -59.25 44.78
C SER A 315 34.10 -60.62 45.00
N VAL A 316 34.37 -61.36 43.92
CA VAL A 316 34.84 -62.76 43.94
C VAL A 316 35.72 -63.03 42.75
N GLY A 317 36.75 -63.86 42.94
CA GLY A 317 37.59 -64.34 41.85
C GLY A 317 38.20 -65.71 42.12
N ALA A 318 38.50 -66.45 41.06
CA ALA A 318 39.26 -67.69 41.12
C ALA A 318 40.18 -67.76 39.89
N LEU A 319 41.44 -68.14 40.10
CA LEU A 319 42.44 -68.27 39.04
C LEU A 319 42.90 -69.73 38.96
N TYR A 320 42.80 -70.30 37.76
CA TYR A 320 43.18 -71.68 37.46
C TYR A 320 44.37 -71.71 36.51
N LEU A 321 45.32 -72.61 36.75
CA LEU A 321 46.40 -72.93 35.80
C LEU A 321 46.09 -74.23 35.08
N TYR A 322 46.41 -74.28 33.79
CA TYR A 322 46.23 -75.45 32.96
C TYR A 322 47.43 -76.41 33.10
N ASP A 323 47.15 -77.67 33.43
CA ASP A 323 48.15 -78.75 33.52
C ASP A 323 48.09 -79.63 32.26
N GLU A 324 49.10 -79.50 31.38
CA GLU A 324 49.18 -80.22 30.11
C GLU A 324 49.23 -81.75 30.27
N VAL A 325 49.75 -82.25 31.39
CA VAL A 325 49.96 -83.70 31.59
C VAL A 325 48.65 -84.41 31.89
N ARG A 326 47.75 -83.72 32.59
CA ARG A 326 46.49 -84.31 33.10
C ARG A 326 45.23 -83.74 32.42
N ASN A 327 45.40 -82.74 31.55
CA ASN A 327 44.32 -82.06 30.86
C ASN A 327 43.23 -81.54 31.83
N ASP A 328 43.67 -81.01 32.98
CA ASP A 328 42.84 -80.40 34.01
C ASP A 328 43.30 -78.98 34.38
N LEU A 329 42.36 -78.19 34.87
CA LEU A 329 42.54 -76.84 35.38
C LEU A 329 42.66 -76.93 36.90
N VAL A 330 43.81 -76.52 37.44
CA VAL A 330 44.11 -76.57 38.88
C VAL A 330 43.91 -75.19 39.48
N LEU A 331 43.08 -75.08 40.52
CA LEU A 331 42.87 -73.83 41.25
C LEU A 331 44.18 -73.43 41.95
N LYS A 332 44.68 -72.23 41.64
CA LYS A 332 45.94 -71.71 42.19
C LYS A 332 45.78 -70.48 43.07
N SER A 333 44.74 -69.69 42.83
CA SER A 333 44.39 -68.58 43.72
C SER A 333 42.86 -68.41 43.78
N SER A 334 42.35 -67.98 44.94
CA SER A 334 40.94 -67.70 45.16
C SER A 334 40.77 -66.44 46.00
N TYR A 335 39.86 -65.57 45.59
CA TYR A 335 39.47 -64.33 46.26
C TYR A 335 38.04 -64.45 46.76
N SER A 336 37.84 -64.41 48.09
CA SER A 336 36.54 -64.54 48.77
C SER A 336 35.74 -65.83 48.51
N ILE A 337 36.39 -66.92 48.06
CA ILE A 337 35.82 -68.27 47.92
C ILE A 337 36.54 -69.24 48.89
N SER A 338 35.79 -70.19 49.48
CA SER A 338 36.38 -71.31 50.23
C SER A 338 37.14 -72.27 49.31
N ALA A 339 38.45 -72.38 49.50
CA ALA A 339 39.41 -73.15 48.68
C ALA A 339 39.17 -74.68 48.62
N GLU A 340 38.10 -75.21 49.22
CA GLU A 340 37.80 -76.64 49.30
C GLU A 340 36.93 -77.16 48.13
N GLN A 341 36.15 -76.29 47.45
CA GLN A 341 35.30 -76.68 46.32
C GLN A 341 35.96 -76.31 44.98
N GLY A 342 36.12 -77.29 44.08
CA GLY A 342 36.62 -77.04 42.71
C GLY A 342 38.14 -76.94 42.56
N LYS A 343 38.94 -77.58 43.43
CA LYS A 343 40.42 -77.61 43.34
C LYS A 343 40.98 -78.07 41.97
N ARG A 344 40.26 -78.93 41.26
CA ARG A 344 40.57 -79.39 39.90
C ARG A 344 39.31 -79.49 39.06
N ILE A 345 39.32 -78.92 37.85
CA ILE A 345 38.21 -78.93 36.91
C ILE A 345 38.71 -79.52 35.59
N ARG A 346 37.99 -80.46 34.97
CA ARG A 346 38.37 -80.97 33.64
C ARG A 346 38.03 -79.96 32.56
N VAL A 347 38.83 -79.93 31.50
CA VAL A 347 38.50 -79.13 30.31
C VAL A 347 37.16 -79.63 29.73
N GLY A 348 36.21 -78.71 29.55
CA GLY A 348 34.82 -79.00 29.15
C GLY A 348 33.80 -79.06 30.30
N ASP A 349 34.23 -79.16 31.57
CA ASP A 349 33.35 -79.22 32.73
C ASP A 349 33.15 -77.84 33.39
N GLY A 350 31.88 -77.49 33.63
CA GLY A 350 31.51 -76.20 34.19
C GLY A 350 31.84 -75.01 33.27
N ILE A 351 31.49 -73.80 33.70
CA ILE A 351 31.69 -72.60 32.88
C ILE A 351 33.17 -72.31 32.63
N VAL A 352 34.03 -72.54 33.62
CA VAL A 352 35.48 -72.34 33.52
C VAL A 352 36.13 -73.37 32.59
N GLY A 353 35.77 -74.65 32.71
CA GLY A 353 36.27 -75.70 31.83
C GLY A 353 35.80 -75.55 30.39
N GLN A 354 34.56 -75.08 30.16
CA GLN A 354 34.07 -74.76 28.82
C GLN A 354 34.73 -73.51 28.22
N SER A 355 34.99 -72.48 29.01
CA SER A 355 35.74 -71.29 28.58
C SER A 355 37.13 -71.70 28.06
N ALA A 356 37.85 -72.51 28.85
CA ALA A 356 39.16 -73.03 28.48
C ALA A 356 39.13 -73.90 27.21
N GLN A 357 38.10 -74.73 27.01
CA GLN A 357 37.96 -75.57 25.81
C GLN A 357 37.72 -74.73 24.54
N GLN A 358 36.87 -73.71 24.64
CA GLN A 358 36.46 -72.89 23.50
C GLN A 358 37.42 -71.73 23.21
N LYS A 359 38.32 -71.40 24.14
CA LYS A 359 39.19 -70.21 24.09
C LYS A 359 38.39 -68.92 23.87
N LYS A 360 37.25 -68.83 24.54
CA LYS A 360 36.32 -67.69 24.46
C LYS A 360 35.85 -67.33 25.84
N ILE A 361 35.78 -66.03 26.11
CA ILE A 361 35.17 -65.50 27.32
C ILE A 361 33.70 -65.91 27.36
N LEU A 362 33.28 -66.55 28.44
CA LEU A 362 31.90 -66.93 28.70
C LEU A 362 31.32 -66.07 29.82
N THR A 363 30.21 -65.41 29.55
CA THR A 363 29.49 -64.60 30.53
C THR A 363 28.11 -65.19 30.79
N VAL A 364 27.76 -65.34 32.06
CA VAL A 364 26.41 -65.74 32.50
C VAL A 364 25.83 -64.61 33.33
N ASP A 365 24.76 -64.01 32.80
CA ASP A 365 24.02 -62.92 33.44
C ASP A 365 22.75 -63.46 34.11
N GLY A 366 22.31 -62.82 35.21
CA GLY A 366 21.00 -63.08 35.81
C GLY A 366 20.96 -64.29 36.75
N LEU A 367 21.90 -64.36 37.69
CA LEU A 367 21.94 -65.42 38.70
C LEU A 367 20.88 -65.18 39.80
N SER A 368 20.13 -66.22 40.14
CA SER A 368 19.11 -66.18 41.20
C SER A 368 19.65 -66.79 42.50
N GLU A 369 19.13 -66.33 43.66
CA GLU A 369 19.51 -66.75 45.04
C GLU A 369 19.61 -68.27 45.25
N LYS A 370 18.95 -69.09 44.42
CA LYS A 370 18.97 -70.56 44.55
C LYS A 370 20.27 -71.25 44.13
N ASN A 371 21.14 -70.60 43.36
CA ASN A 371 22.23 -71.30 42.67
C ASN A 371 23.66 -70.89 43.07
N PHE A 372 23.84 -69.85 43.89
CA PHE A 372 25.17 -69.41 44.32
C PHE A 372 25.10 -68.67 45.66
N ASN A 373 25.80 -69.17 46.68
CA ASN A 373 25.89 -68.53 47.99
C ASN A 373 27.34 -68.15 48.29
N LEU A 374 27.61 -66.84 48.39
CA LEU A 374 28.84 -66.33 48.96
C LEU A 374 28.66 -66.09 50.46
N VAL A 375 29.50 -66.75 51.25
CA VAL A 375 29.53 -66.56 52.70
C VAL A 375 30.44 -65.38 53.00
N SER A 376 29.85 -64.20 53.18
CA SER A 376 30.53 -63.06 53.82
C SER A 376 30.15 -63.02 55.30
N THR A 377 31.08 -62.61 56.16
CA THR A 377 30.86 -62.42 57.61
C THR A 377 29.75 -61.42 57.95
N ALA A 378 29.20 -60.70 56.97
CA ALA A 378 28.11 -59.72 57.13
C ALA A 378 26.80 -60.06 56.37
N GLY A 379 26.70 -61.19 55.66
CA GLY A 379 25.47 -61.62 54.95
C GLY A 379 25.70 -62.24 53.57
N ASN A 380 24.69 -62.93 53.02
CA ASN A 380 24.77 -63.58 51.69
C ASN A 380 24.67 -62.52 50.57
N VAL A 381 25.61 -62.53 49.63
CA VAL A 381 25.60 -61.67 48.43
C VAL A 381 25.44 -62.55 47.19
N VAL A 382 24.48 -62.22 46.32
CA VAL A 382 24.31 -62.87 45.01
C VAL A 382 25.03 -62.03 43.95
N PRO A 383 26.01 -62.59 43.21
CA PRO A 383 26.68 -61.85 42.15
C PRO A 383 25.74 -61.60 40.97
N ALA A 384 25.85 -60.41 40.36
CA ALA A 384 25.00 -60.03 39.22
C ALA A 384 25.31 -60.81 37.93
N SER A 385 26.59 -61.15 37.73
CA SER A 385 27.07 -61.94 36.60
C SER A 385 28.32 -62.73 37.00
N ILE A 386 28.55 -63.85 36.32
CA ILE A 386 29.79 -64.62 36.40
C ILE A 386 30.47 -64.56 35.04
N ILE A 387 31.76 -64.23 35.04
CA ILE A 387 32.59 -64.17 33.84
C ILE A 387 33.71 -65.21 33.99
N ALA A 388 33.80 -66.13 33.03
CA ALA A 388 34.95 -67.01 32.87
C ALA A 388 35.74 -66.51 31.65
N ILE A 389 37.02 -66.19 31.85
CA ILE A 389 37.92 -65.64 30.83
C ILE A 389 38.80 -66.75 30.27
#